data_AF-A0A0D2QV54-F1
#
_entry.id   AF-A0A0D2QV54-F1
#
_cell.length_a   1.000
_cell.length_b   1.000
_cell.length_c   1.000
_cell.angle_alpha   90.00
_cell.angle_beta   90.00
_cell.angle_gamma   90.00
#
_symmetry.space_group_name_H-M   'P 1'
#
loop_
_entity.id
_entity.type
_entity.pdbx_description
1 polymer ?
#
loop_
_entity_poly.entity_id
_entity_poly.type
_entity_poly.pdbx_seq_one_letter_code
_entity_poly.pdbx_strand_id
1 'polypeptide(L)'
;DESYNERASKFQEEVRMMLGNMVDSLEKLELVDTLQRLGLSHHFEAEINKTLKNISTDRIGTAAWKKDNLYATALEFRLLRQHGYKVDQDVFTCFMDDVGNIKSSLNQDFKGLLNLYEASYLLLEGETVLENARELAAKLLKQYLKENNDDQYLRMLVDHAFVKL
;
A
#
# COMPACT_ATOMS: atom_id res chain seq x y z
N ASP A 1 25.79 -20.96 -13.41
CA ASP A 1 25.20 -22.05 -14.20
C ASP A 1 24.19 -21.41 -15.15
N GLU A 2 24.44 -21.55 -16.45
CA GLU A 2 23.78 -20.81 -17.55
C GLU A 2 22.27 -21.09 -17.60
N SER A 3 21.85 -22.29 -17.19
CA SER A 3 20.44 -22.71 -17.12
C SER A 3 19.61 -21.95 -16.08
N TYR A 4 20.21 -21.57 -14.95
CA TYR A 4 19.49 -20.81 -13.91
C TYR A 4 19.24 -19.37 -14.34
N ASN A 5 20.18 -18.76 -15.04
CA ASN A 5 20.03 -17.40 -15.57
C ASN A 5 18.95 -17.34 -16.65
N GLU A 6 18.92 -18.32 -17.55
CA GLU A 6 17.88 -18.41 -18.59
C GLU A 6 16.48 -18.56 -17.98
N ARG A 7 16.34 -19.41 -16.96
CA ARG A 7 15.07 -19.58 -16.25
C ARG A 7 14.65 -18.32 -15.50
N ALA A 8 15.59 -17.62 -14.87
CA ALA A 8 15.32 -16.34 -14.21
C ALA A 8 14.87 -15.27 -15.20
N SER A 9 15.52 -15.15 -16.36
CA SER A 9 15.12 -14.22 -17.42
C SER A 9 13.71 -14.51 -17.94
N LYS A 10 13.34 -15.79 -18.08
CA LYS A 10 11.98 -16.16 -18.47
C LYS A 10 10.94 -15.69 -17.44
N PHE A 11 11.19 -15.91 -16.16
CA PHE A 11 10.27 -15.44 -15.11
C PHE A 11 10.20 -13.91 -15.04
N GLN A 12 11.32 -13.21 -15.24
CA GLN A 12 11.29 -11.74 -15.32
C GLN A 12 10.39 -11.27 -16.47
N GLU A 13 10.44 -11.92 -17.63
CA GLU A 13 9.59 -11.55 -18.76
C GLU A 13 8.10 -11.82 -18.49
N GLU A 14 7.78 -12.93 -17.84
CA GLU A 14 6.40 -13.22 -17.39
C GLU A 14 5.88 -12.12 -16.44
N VAL A 15 6.70 -11.65 -15.50
CA VAL A 15 6.34 -10.55 -14.59
C VAL A 15 6.16 -9.23 -15.34
N ARG A 16 7.00 -8.90 -16.33
CA ARG A 16 6.81 -7.71 -17.18
C ARG A 16 5.47 -7.74 -17.91
N MET A 17 5.12 -8.91 -18.45
CA MET A 17 3.84 -9.12 -19.13
C MET A 17 2.66 -8.96 -18.17
N MET A 18 2.78 -9.43 -16.92
CA MET A 18 1.75 -9.21 -15.90
C MET A 18 1.55 -7.72 -15.62
N LEU A 19 2.63 -6.95 -15.39
CA LEU A 19 2.55 -5.50 -15.17
C LEU A 19 1.92 -4.76 -16.37
N GLY A 20 2.22 -5.21 -17.60
CA GLY A 20 1.70 -4.60 -18.83
C GLY A 20 0.24 -4.92 -19.13
N ASN A 21 -0.21 -6.16 -18.89
CA ASN A 21 -1.48 -6.68 -19.40
C ASN A 21 -2.61 -6.71 -18.36
N MET A 22 -2.28 -6.67 -17.07
CA MET A 22 -3.28 -6.65 -16.01
C MET A 22 -4.23 -5.45 -16.20
N VAL A 23 -5.52 -5.65 -15.99
CA VAL A 23 -6.52 -4.57 -16.15
C VAL A 23 -6.82 -3.93 -14.80
N ASP A 24 -6.88 -4.73 -13.75
CA ASP A 24 -7.19 -4.25 -12.40
C ASP A 24 -6.05 -3.39 -11.83
N SER A 25 -6.40 -2.22 -11.31
CA SER A 25 -5.43 -1.26 -10.78
C SER A 25 -4.91 -1.66 -9.40
N LEU A 26 -5.74 -2.32 -8.58
CA LEU A 26 -5.33 -2.78 -7.26
C LEU A 26 -4.34 -3.94 -7.40
N GLU A 27 -4.64 -4.93 -8.24
CA GLU A 27 -3.73 -6.06 -8.48
C GLU A 27 -2.37 -5.59 -8.98
N LYS A 28 -2.33 -4.54 -9.82
CA LYS A 28 -1.07 -3.93 -10.28
C LYS A 28 -0.26 -3.35 -9.12
N LEU A 29 -0.92 -2.58 -8.24
CA LEU A 29 -0.28 -2.01 -7.07
C LEU A 29 0.22 -3.09 -6.13
N GLU A 30 -0.52 -4.19 -5.95
CA GLU A 30 -0.10 -5.34 -5.15
C GLU A 30 1.14 -6.03 -5.74
N LEU A 31 1.19 -6.18 -7.06
CA LEU A 31 2.38 -6.72 -7.73
C LEU A 31 3.59 -5.80 -7.57
N VAL A 32 3.41 -4.48 -7.75
CA VAL A 32 4.48 -3.49 -7.51
C VAL A 32 4.99 -3.56 -6.07
N ASP A 33 4.08 -3.59 -5.09
CA ASP A 33 4.43 -3.70 -3.67
C ASP A 33 5.18 -4.99 -3.36
N THR A 34 4.72 -6.11 -3.93
CA THR A 34 5.39 -7.41 -3.78
C THR A 34 6.81 -7.37 -4.32
N LEU A 35 7.02 -6.80 -5.52
CA LEU A 35 8.35 -6.67 -6.12
C LEU A 35 9.28 -5.79 -5.27
N GLN A 36 8.77 -4.69 -4.70
CA GLN A 36 9.54 -3.85 -3.80
C GLN A 36 9.92 -4.57 -2.50
N ARG A 37 8.96 -5.26 -1.86
CA ARG A 37 9.21 -6.00 -0.61
C ARG A 37 10.18 -7.16 -0.80
N LEU A 38 10.21 -7.77 -1.98
CA LEU A 38 11.18 -8.81 -2.36
C LEU A 38 12.55 -8.25 -2.77
N GLY A 39 12.73 -6.93 -2.87
CA GLY A 39 13.97 -6.31 -3.34
C GLY A 39 14.22 -6.48 -4.84
N LEU A 40 13.19 -6.85 -5.61
CA LEU A 40 13.27 -7.14 -7.04
C LEU A 40 12.86 -5.95 -7.93
N SER A 41 12.42 -4.83 -7.34
CA SER A 41 11.93 -3.66 -8.07
C SER A 41 12.91 -3.12 -9.12
N HIS A 42 14.22 -3.20 -8.84
CA HIS A 42 15.28 -2.71 -9.74
C HIS A 42 15.31 -3.42 -11.11
N HIS A 43 14.73 -4.61 -11.24
CA HIS A 43 14.59 -5.30 -12.53
C HIS A 43 13.42 -4.80 -13.39
N PHE A 44 12.52 -4.00 -12.81
CA PHE A 44 11.23 -3.62 -13.39
C PHE A 44 10.96 -2.10 -13.28
N GLU A 45 11.99 -1.28 -13.14
CA GLU A 45 11.83 0.16 -12.89
C GLU A 45 11.00 0.85 -13.97
N ALA A 46 11.19 0.49 -15.24
CA ALA A 46 10.45 1.07 -16.36
C ALA A 46 8.96 0.73 -16.29
N GLU A 47 8.63 -0.52 -16.01
CA GLU A 47 7.26 -1.03 -15.89
C GLU A 47 6.55 -0.47 -14.66
N ILE A 48 7.25 -0.39 -13.52
CA ILE A 48 6.73 0.21 -12.28
C ILE A 48 6.45 1.70 -12.50
N ASN A 49 7.41 2.44 -13.06
CA ASN A 49 7.24 3.88 -13.33
C ASN A 49 6.06 4.14 -14.28
N LYS A 50 5.93 3.33 -15.33
CA LYS A 50 4.80 3.42 -16.27
C LYS A 50 3.47 3.13 -15.57
N THR A 51 3.42 2.07 -14.75
CA THR A 51 2.23 1.68 -13.98
C THR A 51 1.78 2.81 -13.06
N LEU A 52 2.69 3.33 -12.23
CA LEU A 52 2.38 4.39 -11.28
C LEU A 52 2.01 5.71 -11.96
N LYS A 53 2.65 6.04 -13.09
CA LYS A 53 2.29 7.20 -13.91
C LYS A 53 0.85 7.10 -14.42
N ASN A 54 0.46 5.96 -14.97
CA ASN A 54 -0.90 5.75 -15.47
C ASN A 54 -1.92 5.88 -14.33
N ILE A 55 -1.69 5.19 -13.21
CA ILE A 55 -2.55 5.27 -12.03
C ILE A 55 -2.68 6.72 -11.55
N SER A 56 -1.58 7.46 -11.43
CA SER A 56 -1.60 8.85 -10.98
C SER A 56 -2.43 9.78 -11.90
N THR A 57 -2.42 9.50 -13.21
CA THR A 57 -3.18 10.26 -14.21
C THR A 57 -4.66 9.93 -14.12
N ASP A 58 -4.99 8.65 -13.97
CA ASP A 58 -6.37 8.16 -13.85
C ASP A 58 -7.05 8.63 -12.55
N ARG A 59 -6.29 8.99 -11.50
CA ARG A 59 -6.85 9.60 -10.27
C ARG A 59 -7.67 10.86 -10.53
N ILE A 60 -7.34 11.61 -11.59
CA ILE A 60 -8.06 12.82 -11.97
C ILE A 60 -9.47 12.48 -12.50
N GLY A 61 -9.70 11.23 -12.95
CA GLY A 61 -10.98 10.70 -13.37
C GLY A 61 -11.54 9.65 -12.41
N THR A 62 -12.15 10.09 -11.30
CA THR A 62 -13.12 9.32 -10.48
C THR A 62 -12.91 7.80 -10.44
N ALA A 63 -11.82 7.36 -9.83
CA ALA A 63 -11.50 5.94 -9.70
C ALA A 63 -12.45 5.23 -8.72
N ALA A 64 -13.55 4.66 -9.25
CA ALA A 64 -14.59 3.95 -8.50
C ALA A 64 -14.05 2.76 -7.67
N TRP A 65 -12.94 2.15 -8.09
CA TRP A 65 -12.31 1.00 -7.41
C TRP A 65 -11.72 1.32 -6.03
N LYS A 66 -11.55 2.62 -5.71
CA LYS A 66 -11.06 3.07 -4.40
C LYS A 66 -12.17 3.47 -3.43
N LYS A 67 -13.40 3.63 -3.92
CA LYS A 67 -14.49 4.14 -3.09
C LYS A 67 -14.71 3.20 -1.91
N ASP A 68 -14.57 3.75 -0.71
CA ASP A 68 -14.72 3.03 0.56
C ASP A 68 -13.73 1.85 0.77
N ASN A 69 -12.62 1.80 0.04
CA ASN A 69 -11.56 0.79 0.21
C ASN A 69 -10.29 1.43 0.80
N LEU A 70 -10.12 1.27 2.13
CA LEU A 70 -8.98 1.83 2.87
C LEU A 70 -7.66 1.22 2.41
N TYR A 71 -7.61 -0.11 2.24
CA TYR A 71 -6.43 -0.82 1.77
C TYR A 71 -5.93 -0.31 0.42
N ALA A 72 -6.82 -0.23 -0.58
CA ALA A 72 -6.49 0.26 -1.92
C ALA A 72 -5.98 1.70 -1.90
N THR A 73 -6.63 2.57 -1.11
CA THR A 73 -6.25 3.99 -1.00
C THR A 73 -4.90 4.15 -0.32
N ALA A 74 -4.66 3.44 0.78
CA ALA A 74 -3.40 3.50 1.50
C ALA A 74 -2.22 2.95 0.68
N LEU A 75 -2.44 1.84 -0.03
CA LEU A 75 -1.43 1.25 -0.91
C LEU A 75 -1.05 2.17 -2.07
N GLU A 76 -2.05 2.71 -2.79
CA GLU A 76 -1.82 3.67 -3.87
C GLU A 76 -1.07 4.90 -3.36
N PHE A 77 -1.52 5.50 -2.26
CA PHE A 77 -0.89 6.66 -1.65
C PHE A 77 0.58 6.39 -1.33
N ARG A 78 0.86 5.25 -0.66
CA ARG A 78 2.20 4.87 -0.24
C ARG A 78 3.13 4.72 -1.44
N LEU A 79 2.72 3.95 -2.44
CA LEU A 79 3.51 3.69 -3.64
C LEU A 79 3.73 4.97 -4.45
N LEU A 80 2.71 5.81 -4.63
CA LEU A 80 2.87 7.07 -5.36
C LEU A 80 3.84 8.02 -4.67
N ARG A 81 3.71 8.23 -3.35
CA ARG A 81 4.63 9.12 -2.62
C ARG A 81 6.06 8.61 -2.56
N GLN A 82 6.26 7.29 -2.39
CA GLN A 82 7.59 6.68 -2.45
C GLN A 82 8.30 6.92 -3.80
N HIS A 83 7.53 7.07 -4.88
CA HIS A 83 8.01 7.36 -6.22
C HIS A 83 7.97 8.85 -6.58
N GLY A 84 7.80 9.74 -5.60
CA GLY A 84 7.91 11.19 -5.77
C GLY A 84 6.66 11.88 -6.32
N TYR A 85 5.53 11.17 -6.43
CA TYR A 85 4.27 11.80 -6.82
C TYR A 85 3.65 12.56 -5.64
N LYS A 86 3.15 13.76 -5.90
CA LYS A 86 2.40 14.53 -4.92
C LYS A 86 0.97 13.98 -4.81
N VAL A 87 0.67 13.37 -3.68
CA VAL A 87 -0.67 12.90 -3.33
C VAL A 87 -1.09 13.58 -2.04
N ASP A 88 -2.24 14.25 -2.02
CA ASP A 88 -2.73 14.94 -0.83
C ASP A 88 -3.20 13.96 0.26
N GLN A 89 -3.00 14.30 1.54
CA GLN A 89 -3.51 13.53 2.68
C GLN A 89 -5.04 13.46 2.73
N ASP A 90 -5.73 14.41 2.09
CA ASP A 90 -7.18 14.53 2.10
C ASP A 90 -7.89 13.31 1.52
N VAL A 91 -7.17 12.44 0.78
CA VAL A 91 -7.67 11.13 0.34
C VAL A 91 -8.15 10.25 1.49
N PHE A 92 -7.64 10.47 2.71
CA PHE A 92 -8.00 9.68 3.88
C PHE A 92 -9.22 10.23 4.64
N THR A 93 -9.66 11.45 4.35
CA THR A 93 -10.78 12.10 5.06
C THR A 93 -12.08 11.32 4.91
N CYS A 94 -12.30 10.62 3.79
CA CYS A 94 -13.47 9.79 3.58
C CYS A 94 -13.52 8.53 4.47
N PHE A 95 -12.41 8.14 5.10
CA PHE A 95 -12.34 7.05 6.06
C PHE A 95 -12.44 7.52 7.52
N MET A 96 -12.60 8.83 7.72
CA MET A 96 -12.73 9.44 9.04
C MET A 96 -14.17 9.81 9.35
N ASP A 97 -14.53 9.81 10.63
CA ASP A 97 -15.78 10.35 11.15
C ASP A 97 -15.70 11.86 11.41
N ASP A 98 -16.81 12.47 11.82
CA ASP A 98 -16.92 13.92 12.03
C ASP A 98 -16.00 14.47 13.14
N VAL A 99 -15.44 13.59 13.97
CA VAL A 99 -14.51 13.95 15.05
C VAL A 99 -13.06 13.54 14.74
N GLY A 100 -12.78 13.05 13.52
CA GLY A 100 -11.45 12.73 13.04
C GLY A 100 -10.93 11.34 13.41
N ASN A 101 -11.78 10.44 13.92
CA ASN A 101 -11.42 9.04 14.14
C ASN A 101 -11.62 8.21 12.86
N ILE A 102 -10.92 7.09 12.75
CA ILE A 102 -11.21 6.09 11.71
C ILE A 102 -12.63 5.56 11.92
N LYS A 103 -13.43 5.53 10.85
CA LYS A 103 -14.82 5.02 10.88
C LYS A 103 -14.85 3.61 11.47
N SER A 104 -15.79 3.38 12.39
CA SER A 104 -15.91 2.11 13.11
C SER A 104 -16.09 0.88 12.20
N SER A 105 -16.68 1.07 11.02
CA SER A 105 -16.81 0.03 9.99
C SER A 105 -15.47 -0.51 9.47
N LEU A 106 -14.37 0.22 9.67
CA LEU A 106 -13.02 -0.13 9.21
C LEU A 106 -12.15 -0.71 10.33
N ASN A 107 -12.65 -0.79 11.57
CA ASN A 107 -11.87 -1.27 12.72
C ASN A 107 -11.40 -2.73 12.56
N GLN A 108 -12.06 -3.51 11.72
CA GLN A 108 -11.75 -4.91 11.45
C GLN A 108 -11.00 -5.11 10.12
N ASP A 109 -10.76 -4.04 9.34
CA ASP A 109 -9.94 -4.10 8.12
C ASP A 109 -8.45 -4.05 8.49
N PHE A 110 -7.94 -5.17 9.00
CA PHE A 110 -6.53 -5.27 9.41
C PHE A 110 -5.56 -4.91 8.28
N LYS A 111 -5.83 -5.36 7.04
CA LYS A 111 -4.95 -5.11 5.88
C LYS A 111 -4.95 -3.61 5.53
N GLY A 112 -6.11 -2.96 5.58
CA GLY A 112 -6.25 -1.52 5.39
C GLY A 112 -5.58 -0.71 6.50
N LEU A 113 -5.77 -1.09 7.76
CA LEU A 113 -5.11 -0.43 8.90
C LEU A 113 -3.59 -0.55 8.85
N LEU A 114 -3.06 -1.71 8.47
CA LEU A 114 -1.62 -1.91 8.30
C LEU A 114 -1.04 -1.02 7.20
N ASN A 115 -1.70 -0.96 6.04
CA ASN A 115 -1.23 -0.10 4.96
C ASN A 115 -1.42 1.39 5.26
N LEU A 116 -2.47 1.77 5.98
CA LEU A 116 -2.65 3.15 6.45
C LEU A 116 -1.52 3.54 7.41
N TYR A 117 -1.18 2.64 8.34
CA TYR A 117 -0.05 2.85 9.24
C TYR A 117 1.26 3.02 8.45
N GLU A 118 1.59 2.13 7.52
CA GLU A 118 2.80 2.29 6.68
C GLU A 118 2.76 3.58 5.82
N ALA A 119 1.62 3.91 5.22
CA ALA A 119 1.44 5.11 4.42
C ALA A 119 1.67 6.40 5.23
N SER A 120 1.25 6.41 6.49
CA SER A 120 1.37 7.57 7.37
C SER A 120 2.81 8.00 7.63
N TYR A 121 3.81 7.13 7.43
CA TYR A 121 5.22 7.49 7.57
C TYR A 121 5.77 8.32 6.40
N LEU A 122 4.99 8.47 5.32
CA LEU A 122 5.33 9.33 4.19
C LEU A 122 4.75 10.74 4.35
N LEU A 123 4.35 11.11 5.57
CA LEU A 123 3.84 12.46 5.88
C LEU A 123 4.88 13.53 5.56
N LEU A 124 4.37 14.68 5.14
CA LEU A 124 5.12 15.92 5.02
C LEU A 124 4.74 16.86 6.17
N GLU A 125 5.59 17.86 6.42
CA GLU A 125 5.34 18.84 7.50
C GLU A 125 3.97 19.51 7.33
N GLY A 126 3.18 19.52 8.41
CA GLY A 126 1.82 20.08 8.44
C GLY A 126 0.70 19.09 8.12
N GLU A 127 1.01 17.83 7.81
CA GLU A 127 0.01 16.80 7.48
C GLU A 127 -0.59 16.08 8.69
N THR A 128 -1.46 16.80 9.41
CA THR A 128 -2.12 16.33 10.63
C THR A 128 -3.05 15.14 10.43
N VAL A 129 -3.63 14.95 9.24
CA VAL A 129 -4.50 13.80 8.94
C VAL A 129 -3.68 12.50 9.02
N LEU A 130 -2.46 12.51 8.48
CA LEU A 130 -1.56 11.35 8.52
C LEU A 130 -0.98 11.12 9.90
N GLU A 131 -0.65 12.20 10.63
CA GLU A 131 -0.21 12.10 12.03
C GLU A 131 -1.27 11.38 12.89
N ASN A 132 -2.52 11.83 12.81
CA ASN A 132 -3.63 11.23 13.55
C ASN A 132 -3.91 9.78 13.06
N ALA A 133 -3.90 9.56 11.75
CA ALA A 133 -4.12 8.24 11.16
C ALA A 133 -3.10 7.22 11.66
N ARG A 134 -1.82 7.62 11.82
CA ARG A 134 -0.76 6.76 12.35
C ARG A 134 -1.05 6.28 13.76
N GLU A 135 -1.41 7.20 14.65
CA GLU A 135 -1.69 6.89 16.05
C GLU A 135 -2.90 5.97 16.17
N LEU A 136 -3.98 6.28 15.45
CA LEU A 136 -5.20 5.50 15.43
C LEU A 136 -4.99 4.10 14.83
N ALA A 137 -4.33 4.00 13.68
CA ALA A 137 -4.02 2.71 13.05
C ALA A 137 -3.13 1.86 13.96
N ALA A 138 -2.10 2.44 14.58
CA ALA A 138 -1.26 1.73 15.54
C ALA A 138 -2.05 1.20 16.74
N LYS A 139 -2.97 1.99 17.28
CA LYS A 139 -3.85 1.60 18.39
C LYS A 139 -4.76 0.44 17.99
N LEU A 140 -5.41 0.53 16.84
CA LEU A 140 -6.33 -0.49 16.34
C LEU A 140 -5.59 -1.79 15.98
N LEU A 141 -4.43 -1.73 15.35
CA LEU A 141 -3.59 -2.91 15.07
C LEU A 141 -3.17 -3.62 16.37
N LYS A 142 -2.75 -2.86 17.39
CA LYS A 142 -2.42 -3.42 18.71
C LYS A 142 -3.63 -4.06 19.39
N GLN A 143 -4.82 -3.49 19.23
CA GLN A 143 -6.06 -4.08 19.74
C GLN A 143 -6.38 -5.38 18.99
N TYR A 144 -6.30 -5.37 17.67
CA TYR A 144 -6.53 -6.55 16.82
C TYR A 144 -5.62 -7.72 17.21
N LEU A 145 -4.33 -7.46 17.50
CA LEU A 145 -3.39 -8.49 17.97
C LEU A 145 -3.73 -9.05 19.35
N LYS A 146 -4.37 -8.27 20.22
CA LYS A 146 -4.84 -8.75 21.53
C LYS A 146 -6.06 -9.66 21.38
N GLU A 147 -6.93 -9.35 20.42
CA GLU A 147 -8.14 -10.12 20.11
C GLU A 147 -7.83 -11.40 19.31
N ASN A 148 -6.73 -11.41 18.55
CA ASN A 148 -6.29 -12.52 17.68
C ASN A 148 -4.89 -13.02 18.10
N ASN A 149 -4.74 -13.38 19.36
CA ASN A 149 -3.46 -13.73 19.99
C ASN A 149 -2.75 -14.96 19.37
N ASP A 150 -3.49 -15.86 18.72
CA ASP A 150 -2.97 -17.09 18.13
C ASP A 150 -2.48 -16.93 16.68
N ASP A 151 -2.72 -15.78 16.03
CA ASP A 151 -2.27 -15.54 14.65
C ASP A 151 -0.82 -15.03 14.60
N GLN A 152 0.11 -16.00 14.60
CA GLN A 152 1.54 -15.74 14.55
C GLN A 152 1.97 -15.00 13.27
N TYR A 153 1.25 -15.18 12.16
CA TYR A 153 1.56 -14.53 10.89
C TYR A 153 1.21 -13.04 10.92
N LEU A 154 0.02 -12.69 11.41
CA LEU A 154 -0.38 -11.29 11.56
C LEU A 154 0.53 -10.55 12.53
N ARG A 155 0.94 -11.22 13.62
CA ARG A 155 1.90 -10.63 14.56
C ARG A 155 3.24 -10.33 13.92
N MET A 156 3.77 -11.26 13.12
CA MET A 156 5.01 -11.04 12.37
C MET A 156 4.90 -9.83 11.42
N LEU A 157 3.75 -9.67 10.74
CA LEU A 157 3.52 -8.52 9.84
C LEU A 157 3.51 -7.18 10.59
N VAL A 158 2.81 -7.11 11.73
CA VAL A 158 2.75 -5.88 12.54
C VAL A 158 4.12 -5.56 13.15
N ASP A 159 4.79 -6.55 13.75
CA ASP A 159 6.11 -6.36 14.37
C ASP A 159 7.12 -5.88 13.31
N HIS A 160 7.08 -6.45 12.11
CA HIS A 160 7.93 -6.01 11.01
C HIS A 160 7.62 -4.57 10.57
N ALA A 161 6.35 -4.19 10.45
CA ALA A 161 5.95 -2.83 10.11
C ALA A 161 6.34 -1.81 11.19
N PHE A 162 6.29 -2.20 12.47
CA PHE A 162 6.66 -1.34 13.61
C PHE A 162 8.18 -1.18 13.78
N VAL A 163 9.00 -2.11 13.27
CA VAL A 163 10.47 -2.10 13.43
C VAL A 163 11.20 -1.44 12.24
N LYS A 164 10.56 -1.34 11.06
CA LYS A 164 11.22 -0.88 9.82
C LYS A 164 11.22 0.63 9.56
N LEU A 165 10.86 1.45 10.55
CA LEU A 165 10.77 2.91 10.43
C LEU A 165 11.39 3.59 11.65
#